data_AF-A0A367AR37-F1
#
_entry.id   AF-A0A367AR37-F1
#
_cell.length_a   1.000
_cell.length_b   1.000
_cell.length_c   1.000
_cell.angle_alpha   90.00
_cell.angle_beta   90.00
_cell.angle_gamma   90.00
#
_symmetry.space_group_name_H-M   'P 1'
#
loop_
_entity.id
_entity.type
_entity.pdbx_description
1 polymer ?
#
loop_
_entity_poly.entity_id
_entity_poly.type
_entity_poly.pdbx_seq_one_letter_code
_entity_poly.pdbx_strand_id
1 'polypeptide(L)'
;MRKGDDQTDPASWAAVDLRLELGKDGAVRPKAHPRDVRISGGDDSGEVARMTIPGGSVAFQGIGRLPKPRLEGSRATYENVKPGVDLVIEVNREGFEQFWVLRDRPGRGRTPRQLDLSLELVTDGLDTVVRDGGHVDVVDTAGATVATLPMPTMWDAVVDATLARPIAAPASPLSGMGAGEPPSVPKAAKNQRRPHRPSEQPYIAAQAQPATPPVLTNLPSSSLPPLPEPAVDGPTVSDVVSTGGGAAPEVRPVDTRTEKMGPGRTRMTFEPDTRFLDAQSTRYPVVIDPQTRAGTHFSTYVQSNVFNTDHSGLSELKIGTYNDGATVARSFLTMDMRELRDKTILSSRLALWSVHSWSCVARDWEVWWTGRSGVETRWGNQPGWHRWLSTSPETRGHGGSCGDGWVYAELTDGTQLLADRNDDWWDLGLKAKAENDNYGWKVFDSKYAPNPPRLDVDFRDRPDPARDLEITNSGTDSAVDGSAARARR
;
A
#
# COMPACT_ATOMS: atom_id res chain seq x y z
N MET A 1 -18.75 2.06 20.24
CA MET A 1 -19.09 3.49 20.35
C MET A 1 -19.87 3.78 21.60
N ARG A 2 -19.44 4.77 22.35
CA ARG A 2 -20.07 5.15 23.61
C ARG A 2 -21.43 5.81 23.37
N LYS A 3 -22.47 5.33 24.06
CA LYS A 3 -23.85 5.84 24.11
C LYS A 3 -24.24 6.36 25.51
N GLY A 4 -23.50 5.99 26.55
CA GLY A 4 -23.80 6.35 27.94
C GLY A 4 -22.58 6.87 28.70
N ASP A 5 -22.84 7.48 29.86
CA ASP A 5 -21.81 8.14 30.68
C ASP A 5 -20.98 7.13 31.50
N ASP A 6 -21.50 5.94 31.74
CA ASP A 6 -20.78 4.88 32.45
C ASP A 6 -19.91 4.07 31.49
N GLN A 7 -18.58 4.17 31.67
CA GLN A 7 -17.59 3.45 30.87
C GLN A 7 -17.52 1.96 31.22
N THR A 8 -18.16 1.52 32.30
CA THR A 8 -18.17 0.14 32.79
C THR A 8 -19.43 -0.64 32.44
N ASP A 9 -20.48 0.03 31.93
CA ASP A 9 -21.72 -0.60 31.49
C ASP A 9 -21.66 -0.98 29.99
N PRO A 10 -21.75 -2.26 29.60
CA PRO A 10 -21.80 -2.68 28.20
C PRO A 10 -22.96 -2.06 27.40
N ALA A 11 -24.08 -1.70 28.05
CA ALA A 11 -25.20 -1.03 27.40
C ALA A 11 -24.86 0.41 26.96
N SER A 12 -23.77 0.98 27.51
CA SER A 12 -23.18 2.24 27.06
C SER A 12 -22.38 2.09 25.77
N TRP A 13 -22.32 0.93 25.11
CA TRP A 13 -21.51 0.73 23.90
C TRP A 13 -22.31 0.14 22.71
N ALA A 14 -22.08 0.66 21.50
CA ALA A 14 -22.64 0.16 20.24
C ALA A 14 -21.53 -0.31 19.28
N ALA A 15 -21.78 -1.38 18.52
CA ALA A 15 -20.85 -1.83 17.47
C ALA A 15 -20.65 -0.75 16.38
N VAL A 16 -19.47 -0.71 15.78
CA VAL A 16 -19.21 0.12 14.58
C VAL A 16 -20.07 -0.41 13.42
N ASP A 17 -20.84 0.47 12.80
CA ASP A 17 -21.67 0.16 11.63
C ASP A 17 -21.53 1.29 10.62
N LEU A 18 -20.69 1.04 9.60
CA LEU A 18 -20.32 2.03 8.60
C LEU A 18 -21.39 2.22 7.51
N ARG A 19 -22.51 1.48 7.56
CA ARG A 19 -23.57 1.63 6.57
C ARG A 19 -24.15 3.03 6.66
N LEU A 20 -24.14 3.74 5.55
CA LEU A 20 -24.61 5.10 5.44
C LEU A 20 -26.14 5.16 5.39
N GLU A 21 -26.69 6.13 6.10
CA GLU A 21 -28.10 6.47 6.08
C GLU A 21 -28.29 8.00 6.02
N LEU A 22 -29.35 8.43 5.32
CA LEU A 22 -29.73 9.82 5.28
C LEU A 22 -30.52 10.17 6.55
N GLY A 23 -29.97 11.09 7.34
CA GLY A 23 -30.60 11.63 8.54
C GLY A 23 -31.77 12.57 8.23
N LYS A 24 -32.65 12.77 9.22
CA LYS A 24 -33.78 13.70 9.12
C LYS A 24 -33.36 15.16 8.96
N ASP A 25 -32.14 15.48 9.38
CA ASP A 25 -31.50 16.79 9.24
C ASP A 25 -30.84 16.99 7.86
N GLY A 26 -30.97 16.00 6.96
CA GLY A 26 -30.45 16.07 5.60
C GLY A 26 -28.98 15.68 5.47
N ALA A 27 -28.27 15.36 6.55
CA ALA A 27 -26.90 14.86 6.48
C ALA A 27 -26.86 13.33 6.44
N VAL A 28 -25.94 12.80 5.66
CA VAL A 28 -25.65 11.36 5.56
C VAL A 28 -24.67 10.98 6.66
N ARG A 29 -24.95 9.89 7.37
CA ARG A 29 -24.09 9.40 8.45
C ARG A 29 -23.96 7.88 8.41
N PRO A 30 -22.82 7.32 8.81
CA PRO A 30 -22.77 5.92 9.19
C PRO A 30 -23.68 5.68 10.41
N LYS A 31 -24.36 4.54 10.44
CA LYS A 31 -25.22 4.12 11.56
C LYS A 31 -24.51 4.18 12.92
N ALA A 32 -23.20 3.92 12.94
CA ALA A 32 -22.33 4.15 14.07
C ALA A 32 -20.87 4.34 13.60
N HIS A 33 -20.27 5.52 13.83
CA HIS A 33 -18.84 5.81 13.65
C HIS A 33 -18.19 6.59 14.82
N PRO A 34 -16.99 6.23 15.31
CA PRO A 34 -16.45 6.77 16.57
C PRO A 34 -16.06 8.25 16.50
N ARG A 35 -15.94 8.80 15.29
CA ARG A 35 -15.47 10.17 15.01
C ARG A 35 -16.56 11.13 14.52
N ASP A 36 -17.84 10.84 14.79
CA ASP A 36 -18.99 11.63 14.31
C ASP A 36 -18.86 12.04 12.83
N VAL A 37 -18.64 11.05 11.95
CA VAL A 37 -18.52 11.30 10.51
C VAL A 37 -19.85 11.78 9.98
N ARG A 38 -19.82 12.91 9.26
CA ARG A 38 -20.97 13.49 8.59
C ARG A 38 -20.61 13.75 7.13
N ILE A 39 -21.51 13.39 6.24
CA ILE A 39 -21.40 13.57 4.80
C ILE A 39 -22.60 14.41 4.35
N SER A 40 -22.44 15.30 3.37
CA SER A 40 -23.57 16.04 2.83
C SER A 40 -24.64 15.09 2.26
N GLY A 41 -25.92 15.45 2.41
CA GLY A 41 -27.01 14.75 1.71
C GLY A 41 -27.30 15.30 0.32
N GLY A 42 -26.45 16.20 -0.18
CA GLY A 42 -26.68 16.97 -1.40
C GLY A 42 -27.40 18.28 -1.10
N ASP A 43 -26.61 19.32 -0.87
CA ASP A 43 -27.07 20.67 -0.55
C ASP A 43 -26.16 21.73 -1.19
N ASP A 44 -26.41 23.00 -0.88
CA ASP A 44 -25.65 24.16 -1.36
C ASP A 44 -24.67 24.73 -0.30
N SER A 45 -24.45 24.02 0.81
CA SER A 45 -23.52 24.45 1.87
C SER A 45 -22.07 24.49 1.42
N GLY A 46 -21.72 23.66 0.42
CA GLY A 46 -20.36 23.48 -0.05
C GLY A 46 -19.51 22.52 0.79
N GLU A 47 -20.01 22.03 1.93
CA GLU A 47 -19.36 20.99 2.73
C GLU A 47 -19.60 19.61 2.08
N VAL A 48 -18.56 18.80 1.99
CA VAL A 48 -18.60 17.45 1.40
C VAL A 48 -18.71 16.40 2.49
N ALA A 49 -17.76 16.43 3.43
CA ALA A 49 -17.67 15.51 4.54
C ALA A 49 -16.85 16.11 5.68
N ARG A 50 -17.16 15.72 6.92
CA ARG A 50 -16.52 16.18 8.16
C ARG A 50 -16.37 15.03 9.14
N MET A 51 -15.31 15.08 9.95
CA MET A 51 -15.14 14.22 11.12
C MET A 51 -14.47 14.96 12.27
N THR A 52 -14.69 14.45 13.49
CA THR A 52 -14.01 14.89 14.71
C THR A 52 -12.77 14.03 14.95
N ILE A 53 -11.63 14.66 15.23
CA ILE A 53 -10.37 13.96 15.57
C ILE A 53 -9.78 14.56 16.85
N PRO A 54 -8.78 13.92 17.49
CA PRO A 54 -8.15 14.50 18.68
C PRO A 54 -7.66 15.92 18.42
N GLY A 55 -8.05 16.86 19.30
CA GLY A 55 -7.69 18.27 19.21
C GLY A 55 -8.58 19.13 18.31
N GLY A 56 -9.53 18.55 17.55
CA GLY A 56 -10.36 19.36 16.66
C GLY A 56 -11.25 18.61 15.68
N SER A 57 -11.46 19.20 14.50
CA SER A 57 -12.18 18.56 13.40
C SER A 57 -11.50 18.81 12.07
N VAL A 58 -11.79 17.93 11.10
CA VAL A 58 -11.37 18.08 9.70
C VAL A 58 -12.58 17.95 8.79
N ALA A 59 -12.60 18.71 7.71
CA ALA A 59 -13.65 18.69 6.72
C ALA A 59 -13.09 18.90 5.30
N PHE A 60 -13.73 18.26 4.33
CA PHE A 60 -13.59 18.64 2.92
C PHE A 60 -14.77 19.51 2.49
N GLN A 61 -14.46 20.54 1.72
CA GLN A 61 -15.44 21.46 1.13
C GLN A 61 -14.96 22.00 -0.23
N GLY A 62 -15.73 22.91 -0.82
CA GLY A 62 -15.29 23.70 -1.97
C GLY A 62 -15.71 23.18 -3.34
N ILE A 63 -16.58 22.17 -3.39
CA ILE A 63 -17.20 21.67 -4.64
C ILE A 63 -18.36 22.56 -5.10
N GLY A 64 -18.90 23.39 -4.20
CA GLY A 64 -20.16 24.12 -4.42
C GLY A 64 -21.35 23.23 -4.14
N ARG A 65 -22.42 23.37 -4.94
CA ARG A 65 -23.65 22.59 -4.76
C ARG A 65 -23.41 21.11 -5.08
N LEU A 66 -23.74 20.23 -4.12
CA LEU A 66 -23.67 18.79 -4.31
C LEU A 66 -25.04 18.22 -4.72
N PRO A 67 -25.09 17.24 -5.65
CA PRO A 67 -26.29 16.46 -5.91
C PRO A 67 -26.59 15.54 -4.71
N LYS A 68 -27.79 14.95 -4.69
CA LYS A 68 -28.08 13.91 -3.69
C LYS A 68 -27.21 12.68 -3.96
N PRO A 69 -26.51 12.14 -2.97
CA PRO A 69 -25.65 10.98 -3.19
C PRO A 69 -26.47 9.68 -3.32
N ARG A 70 -25.97 8.75 -4.13
CA ARG A 70 -26.37 7.34 -4.05
C ARG A 70 -25.60 6.68 -2.89
N LEU A 71 -26.31 6.03 -1.98
CA LEU A 71 -25.73 5.37 -0.82
C LEU A 71 -25.66 3.85 -1.04
N GLU A 72 -24.47 3.29 -0.89
CA GLU A 72 -24.20 1.85 -1.02
C GLU A 72 -23.22 1.41 0.08
N GLY A 73 -23.73 0.73 1.11
CA GLY A 73 -22.89 0.31 2.24
C GLY A 73 -22.22 1.54 2.89
N SER A 74 -20.90 1.58 2.89
CA SER A 74 -20.08 2.69 3.41
C SER A 74 -19.83 3.83 2.42
N ARG A 75 -20.36 3.77 1.19
CA ARG A 75 -20.06 4.72 0.12
C ARG A 75 -21.23 5.66 -0.15
N ALA A 76 -20.90 6.94 -0.31
CA ALA A 76 -21.77 7.97 -0.88
C ALA A 76 -21.19 8.41 -2.22
N THR A 77 -21.93 8.16 -3.31
CA THR A 77 -21.52 8.56 -4.67
C THR A 77 -22.34 9.76 -5.14
N TYR A 78 -21.66 10.88 -5.39
CA TYR A 78 -22.21 12.08 -5.97
C TYR A 78 -21.94 12.07 -7.49
N GLU A 79 -22.96 11.68 -8.25
CA GLU A 79 -22.83 11.61 -9.71
C GLU A 79 -22.84 12.99 -10.36
N ASN A 80 -22.05 13.15 -11.43
CA ASN A 80 -22.02 14.39 -12.23
C ASN A 80 -21.75 15.65 -11.40
N VAL A 81 -20.93 15.58 -10.34
CA VAL A 81 -20.47 16.79 -9.63
C VAL A 81 -19.74 17.75 -10.56
N LYS A 82 -19.12 17.20 -11.61
CA LYS A 82 -18.70 17.92 -12.81
C LYS A 82 -19.10 17.08 -14.04
N PRO A 83 -19.16 17.66 -15.26
CA PRO A 83 -19.53 16.90 -16.45
C PRO A 83 -18.64 15.66 -16.65
N GLY A 84 -19.22 14.47 -16.52
CA GLY A 84 -18.52 13.18 -16.66
C GLY A 84 -17.65 12.78 -15.45
N VAL A 85 -17.75 13.49 -14.33
CA VAL A 85 -16.96 13.23 -13.11
C VAL A 85 -17.88 13.05 -11.92
N ASP A 86 -17.65 11.98 -11.17
CA ASP A 86 -18.32 11.69 -9.91
C ASP A 86 -17.34 11.91 -8.76
N LEU A 87 -17.88 12.26 -7.60
CA LEU A 87 -17.16 12.29 -6.33
C LEU A 87 -17.69 11.14 -5.48
N VAL A 88 -16.80 10.28 -5.01
CA VAL A 88 -17.15 9.18 -4.10
C VAL A 88 -16.51 9.48 -2.75
N ILE A 89 -17.31 9.36 -1.69
CA ILE A 89 -16.83 9.37 -0.32
C ILE A 89 -17.04 7.98 0.26
N GLU A 90 -15.96 7.32 0.70
CA GLU A 90 -16.04 6.05 1.43
C GLU A 90 -15.72 6.29 2.91
N VAL A 91 -16.62 5.85 3.79
CA VAL A 91 -16.39 5.87 5.23
C VAL A 91 -15.63 4.61 5.65
N ASN A 92 -14.51 4.80 6.35
CA ASN A 92 -13.76 3.72 7.00
C ASN A 92 -13.96 3.83 8.53
N ARG A 93 -13.09 3.25 9.36
CA ARG A 93 -13.24 3.33 10.83
C ARG A 93 -12.56 4.55 11.45
N GLU A 94 -11.61 5.15 10.73
CA GLU A 94 -10.83 6.30 11.16
C GLU A 94 -11.35 7.62 10.58
N GLY A 95 -12.36 7.56 9.71
CA GLY A 95 -12.90 8.71 9.03
C GLY A 95 -13.51 8.36 7.68
N PHE A 96 -13.04 9.06 6.66
CA PHE A 96 -13.48 8.88 5.30
C PHE A 96 -12.35 9.21 4.32
N GLU A 97 -12.46 8.64 3.12
CA GLU A 97 -11.60 8.91 1.97
C GLU A 97 -12.44 9.46 0.82
N GLN A 98 -11.79 10.21 -0.06
CA GLN A 98 -12.42 10.80 -1.24
C GLN A 98 -11.77 10.29 -2.53
N PHE A 99 -12.62 9.97 -3.50
CA PHE A 99 -12.19 9.53 -4.83
C PHE A 99 -12.86 10.39 -5.90
N TRP A 100 -12.12 10.70 -6.96
CA TRP A 100 -12.71 11.21 -8.19
C TRP A 100 -12.86 10.07 -9.19
N VAL A 101 -14.05 9.89 -9.75
CA VAL A 101 -14.30 8.88 -10.79
C VAL A 101 -14.65 9.59 -12.08
N LEU A 102 -13.71 9.57 -13.02
CA LEU A 102 -13.92 10.07 -14.37
C LEU A 102 -14.62 8.96 -15.14
N ARG A 103 -15.91 9.13 -15.46
CA ARG A 103 -16.71 8.11 -16.16
C ARG A 103 -16.36 7.97 -17.63
N ASP A 104 -15.96 9.08 -18.24
CA ASP A 104 -15.70 9.16 -19.67
C ASP A 104 -14.37 9.86 -19.94
N ARG A 105 -13.79 9.56 -21.11
CA ARG A 105 -12.62 10.28 -21.60
C ARG A 105 -12.95 11.77 -21.71
N PRO A 106 -12.15 12.66 -21.10
CA PRO A 106 -12.30 14.10 -21.30
C PRO A 106 -12.30 14.44 -22.79
N GLY A 107 -13.22 15.28 -23.25
CA GLY A 107 -13.29 15.66 -24.67
C GLY A 107 -11.95 16.23 -25.17
N ARG A 108 -11.56 15.89 -26.40
CA ARG A 108 -10.30 16.33 -27.02
C ARG A 108 -10.09 17.84 -26.84
N GLY A 109 -9.00 18.22 -26.18
CA GLY A 109 -8.66 19.62 -25.90
C GLY A 109 -8.97 20.08 -24.47
N ARG A 110 -9.58 19.25 -23.61
CA ARG A 110 -9.66 19.53 -22.17
C ARG A 110 -8.35 19.17 -21.48
N THR A 111 -7.66 20.18 -20.95
CA THR A 111 -6.51 19.95 -20.07
C THR A 111 -6.97 19.53 -18.67
N PRO A 112 -6.13 18.94 -17.81
CA PRO A 112 -6.52 18.52 -16.46
C PRO A 112 -6.96 19.72 -15.62
N ARG A 113 -6.35 20.89 -15.86
CA ARG A 113 -6.78 22.18 -15.29
C ARG A 113 -8.21 22.57 -15.65
N GLN A 114 -8.75 22.06 -16.76
CA GLN A 114 -10.15 22.29 -17.15
C GLN A 114 -11.13 21.29 -16.53
N LEU A 115 -10.64 20.18 -15.95
CA LEU A 115 -11.48 19.30 -15.11
C LEU A 115 -11.79 19.96 -13.76
N ASP A 116 -10.92 20.86 -13.28
CA ASP A 116 -11.04 21.57 -12.00
C ASP A 116 -11.39 20.63 -10.85
N LEU A 117 -10.62 19.55 -10.70
CA LEU A 117 -10.77 18.62 -9.58
C LEU A 117 -10.14 19.26 -8.36
N SER A 118 -10.90 20.06 -7.61
CA SER A 118 -10.38 20.82 -6.47
C SER A 118 -11.18 20.51 -5.22
N LEU A 119 -10.52 20.35 -4.07
CA LEU A 119 -11.12 20.25 -2.74
C LEU A 119 -10.38 21.17 -1.78
N GLU A 120 -11.07 21.67 -0.78
CA GLU A 120 -10.47 22.42 0.32
C GLU A 120 -10.55 21.59 1.60
N LEU A 121 -9.38 21.28 2.16
CA LEU A 121 -9.24 20.74 3.51
C LEU A 121 -9.35 21.90 4.49
N VAL A 122 -10.31 21.81 5.41
CA VAL A 122 -10.55 22.79 6.47
C VAL A 122 -10.52 22.10 7.81
N THR A 123 -9.77 22.69 8.74
CA THR A 123 -9.67 22.21 10.10
C THR A 123 -10.21 23.24 11.10
N ASP A 124 -10.68 22.75 12.24
CA ASP A 124 -11.00 23.56 13.41
C ASP A 124 -10.20 23.04 14.58
N GLY A 125 -9.50 23.92 15.31
CA GLY A 125 -8.58 23.55 16.41
C GLY A 125 -7.22 22.95 16.00
N LEU A 126 -6.97 22.76 14.70
CA LEU A 126 -5.77 22.12 14.13
C LEU A 126 -5.21 22.97 12.98
N ASP A 127 -4.00 22.66 12.52
CA ASP A 127 -3.41 23.30 11.33
C ASP A 127 -3.05 22.27 10.25
N THR A 128 -2.80 22.75 9.03
CA THR A 128 -2.37 21.93 7.89
C THR A 128 -0.94 22.23 7.48
N VAL A 129 -0.14 21.20 7.20
CA VAL A 129 1.24 21.34 6.73
C VAL A 129 1.38 20.64 5.38
N VAL A 130 1.66 21.41 4.33
CA VAL A 130 1.99 20.86 3.02
C VAL A 130 3.41 20.31 3.06
N ARG A 131 3.59 19.08 2.58
CA ARG A 131 4.88 18.42 2.42
C ARG A 131 5.25 18.31 0.94
N ASP A 132 6.47 17.88 0.68
CA ASP A 132 6.96 17.66 -0.68
C ASP A 132 6.03 16.69 -1.44
N GLY A 133 5.79 16.98 -2.72
CA GLY A 133 4.96 16.18 -3.63
C GLY A 133 3.43 16.27 -3.42
N GLY A 134 2.94 17.25 -2.64
CA GLY A 134 1.51 17.54 -2.54
C GLY A 134 0.75 16.77 -1.45
N HIS A 135 1.48 16.05 -0.60
CA HIS A 135 1.00 15.46 0.65
C HIS A 135 0.62 16.56 1.65
N VAL A 136 -0.46 16.37 2.41
CA VAL A 136 -0.91 17.32 3.42
C VAL A 136 -1.08 16.63 4.77
N ASP A 137 -0.29 17.04 5.76
CA ASP A 137 -0.51 16.66 7.16
C ASP A 137 -1.51 17.59 7.83
N VAL A 138 -2.32 17.04 8.72
CA VAL A 138 -3.05 17.80 9.74
C VAL A 138 -2.30 17.63 11.05
N VAL A 139 -1.96 18.74 11.69
CA VAL A 139 -1.13 18.77 12.90
C VAL A 139 -1.86 19.43 14.07
N ASP A 140 -1.59 18.96 15.28
CA ASP A 140 -2.03 19.60 16.51
C ASP A 140 -1.20 20.86 16.86
N THR A 141 -1.54 21.51 17.98
CA THR A 141 -0.82 22.71 18.45
C THR A 141 0.64 22.46 18.86
N ALA A 142 1.03 21.20 19.09
CA ALA A 142 2.40 20.80 19.36
C ALA A 142 3.18 20.44 18.07
N GLY A 143 2.52 20.46 16.91
CA GLY A 143 3.09 20.10 15.62
C GLY A 143 3.10 18.58 15.36
N ALA A 144 2.41 17.77 16.16
CA ALA A 144 2.28 16.34 15.92
C ALA A 144 1.20 16.06 14.88
N THR A 145 1.49 15.20 13.91
CA THR A 145 0.53 14.79 12.88
C THR A 145 -0.59 13.95 13.50
N VAL A 146 -1.84 14.35 13.26
CA VAL A 146 -3.06 13.68 13.74
C VAL A 146 -3.94 13.12 12.62
N ALA A 147 -3.73 13.57 11.38
CA ALA A 147 -4.30 12.99 10.17
C ALA A 147 -3.42 13.35 8.96
N THR A 148 -3.56 12.59 7.87
CA THR A 148 -2.76 12.78 6.66
C THR A 148 -3.65 12.60 5.44
N LEU A 149 -3.46 13.46 4.45
CA LEU A 149 -3.94 13.26 3.09
C LEU A 149 -2.75 12.90 2.19
N PRO A 150 -2.65 11.64 1.73
CA PRO A 150 -1.50 11.19 0.98
C PRO A 150 -1.58 11.64 -0.49
N MET A 151 -0.49 11.40 -1.24
CA MET A 151 -0.43 11.76 -2.65
C MET A 151 -1.39 10.90 -3.48
N PRO A 152 -2.15 11.51 -4.40
CA PRO A 152 -3.07 10.78 -5.24
C PRO A 152 -2.36 10.02 -6.37
N THR A 153 -2.92 8.87 -6.71
CA THR A 153 -2.65 8.12 -7.93
C THR A 153 -3.93 8.01 -8.75
N MET A 154 -3.81 7.51 -9.98
CA MET A 154 -4.92 7.25 -10.87
C MET A 154 -4.75 5.93 -11.59
N TRP A 155 -5.86 5.24 -11.83
CA TRP A 155 -5.89 3.96 -12.53
C TRP A 155 -7.16 3.81 -13.35
N ASP A 156 -7.10 2.93 -14.35
CA ASP A 156 -8.18 2.69 -15.29
C ASP A 156 -9.09 1.53 -14.84
N ALA A 157 -10.20 1.31 -15.55
CA ALA A 157 -11.20 0.31 -15.19
C ALA A 157 -10.65 -1.13 -15.17
N VAL A 158 -9.55 -1.41 -15.88
CA VAL A 158 -8.91 -2.73 -15.86
C VAL A 158 -8.26 -2.96 -14.51
N VAL A 159 -7.52 -1.97 -14.00
CA VAL A 159 -6.96 -2.02 -12.65
C VAL A 159 -8.07 -2.07 -11.61
N ASP A 160 -9.08 -1.20 -11.74
CA ASP A 160 -10.18 -1.11 -10.76
C ASP A 160 -10.91 -2.44 -10.58
N ALA A 161 -11.13 -3.17 -11.68
CA ALA A 161 -11.80 -4.47 -11.67
C ALA A 161 -10.99 -5.58 -10.97
N THR A 162 -9.68 -5.39 -10.76
CA THR A 162 -8.84 -6.34 -10.00
C THR A 162 -8.87 -6.09 -8.49
N LEU A 163 -9.40 -4.94 -8.05
CA LEU A 163 -9.52 -4.62 -6.64
C LEU A 163 -10.57 -5.53 -5.99
N ALA A 164 -10.33 -5.93 -4.73
CA ALA A 164 -11.30 -6.70 -3.95
C ALA A 164 -12.66 -5.99 -3.83
N ARG A 165 -12.66 -4.64 -3.91
CA ARG A 165 -13.84 -3.79 -3.95
C ARG A 165 -13.62 -2.64 -4.94
N PRO A 166 -13.89 -2.84 -6.23
CA PRO A 166 -13.74 -1.81 -7.26
C PRO A 166 -14.44 -0.51 -6.84
N ILE A 167 -13.80 0.65 -7.06
CA ILE A 167 -14.35 1.94 -6.67
C ILE A 167 -15.41 2.39 -7.67
N ALA A 168 -15.18 2.13 -8.95
CA ALA A 168 -15.99 2.64 -10.04
C ALA A 168 -17.11 1.69 -10.48
N ALA A 169 -17.11 0.44 -10.01
CA ALA A 169 -18.22 -0.47 -10.18
C ALA A 169 -19.26 -0.30 -9.04
N PRO A 170 -20.57 -0.45 -9.31
CA PRO A 170 -21.56 -0.59 -8.25
C PRO A 170 -21.16 -1.77 -7.38
N ALA A 171 -21.22 -1.60 -6.05
CA ALA A 171 -20.85 -2.68 -5.15
C ALA A 171 -21.74 -3.89 -5.45
N SER A 172 -21.13 -5.04 -5.79
CA SER A 172 -21.91 -6.27 -5.90
C SER A 172 -22.66 -6.44 -4.57
N PRO A 173 -24.00 -6.66 -4.59
CA PRO A 173 -24.70 -6.97 -3.37
C PRO A 173 -24.01 -8.18 -2.74
N LEU A 174 -23.68 -8.08 -1.45
CA LEU A 174 -23.12 -9.17 -0.66
C LEU A 174 -24.11 -10.35 -0.69
N SER A 175 -24.05 -11.18 -1.72
CA SER A 175 -24.65 -12.51 -1.70
C SER A 175 -23.77 -13.36 -0.80
N GLY A 176 -24.21 -13.55 0.45
CA GLY A 176 -23.57 -14.50 1.38
C GLY A 176 -23.26 -14.01 2.79
N MET A 177 -23.55 -12.76 3.13
CA MET A 177 -23.53 -12.30 4.54
C MET A 177 -24.92 -11.83 4.99
N GLY A 178 -25.92 -12.71 4.85
CA GLY A 178 -26.97 -12.75 5.86
C GLY A 178 -26.30 -13.11 7.19
N ALA A 179 -26.78 -12.54 8.30
CA ALA A 179 -26.25 -12.76 9.65
C ALA A 179 -25.99 -14.26 9.92
N GLY A 180 -24.77 -14.70 9.61
CA GLY A 180 -24.33 -16.06 9.82
C GLY A 180 -23.97 -16.18 11.27
N GLU A 181 -24.67 -17.07 11.96
CA GLU A 181 -24.35 -17.50 13.31
C GLU A 181 -22.84 -17.82 13.40
N PRO A 182 -22.13 -17.33 14.42
CA PRO A 182 -20.68 -17.54 14.52
C PRO A 182 -20.37 -19.05 14.49
N PRO A 183 -19.27 -19.48 13.86
CA PRO A 183 -18.90 -20.88 13.78
C PRO A 183 -18.77 -21.46 15.19
N SER A 184 -19.43 -22.59 15.43
CA SER A 184 -19.41 -23.28 16.71
C SER A 184 -17.99 -23.77 17.00
N VAL A 185 -17.38 -23.29 18.08
CA VAL A 185 -16.10 -23.81 18.57
C VAL A 185 -16.33 -25.23 19.12
N PRO A 186 -15.57 -26.26 18.66
CA PRO A 186 -15.64 -27.57 19.27
C PRO A 186 -15.27 -27.50 20.76
N LYS A 187 -16.16 -27.99 21.63
CA LYS A 187 -15.91 -28.04 23.08
C LYS A 187 -14.62 -28.80 23.37
N ALA A 188 -13.66 -28.12 23.99
CA ALA A 188 -12.44 -28.73 24.50
C ALA A 188 -12.80 -29.85 25.50
N ALA A 189 -12.38 -31.07 25.19
CA ALA A 189 -12.43 -32.18 26.14
C ALA A 189 -11.50 -31.85 27.31
N LYS A 190 -12.08 -31.71 28.51
CA LYS A 190 -11.32 -31.65 29.77
C LYS A 190 -10.54 -32.96 29.92
N ASN A 191 -9.22 -32.90 29.91
CA ASN A 191 -8.44 -33.85 30.69
C ASN A 191 -7.19 -33.20 31.28
N GLN A 192 -7.04 -33.44 32.57
CA GLN A 192 -6.12 -32.83 33.51
C GLN A 192 -4.68 -33.31 33.30
N ARG A 193 -3.70 -32.40 33.36
CA ARG A 193 -2.39 -32.63 34.01
C ARG A 193 -1.68 -31.30 34.29
N ARG A 194 -1.14 -31.19 35.51
CA ARG A 194 -0.53 -29.99 36.14
C ARG A 194 0.73 -29.48 35.40
N PRO A 195 1.11 -28.20 35.58
CA PRO A 195 2.25 -27.58 34.89
C PRO A 195 3.59 -28.04 35.46
N HIS A 196 4.54 -28.39 34.58
CA HIS A 196 5.96 -28.52 34.92
C HIS A 196 6.70 -27.23 34.54
N ARG A 197 7.45 -26.70 35.52
CA ARG A 197 8.35 -25.55 35.44
C ARG A 197 9.47 -25.78 34.40
N PRO A 198 9.82 -24.82 33.52
CA PRO A 198 11.01 -24.94 32.68
C PRO A 198 12.28 -24.75 33.51
N SER A 199 13.17 -25.72 33.45
CA SER A 199 14.55 -25.66 33.94
C SER A 199 15.45 -24.97 32.93
N GLU A 200 16.28 -24.03 33.39
CA GLU A 200 17.44 -23.49 32.68
C GLU A 200 18.47 -24.59 32.41
N GLN A 201 18.95 -24.73 31.16
CA GLN A 201 20.37 -24.90 30.77
C GLN A 201 20.56 -25.14 29.25
N PRO A 202 21.73 -24.79 28.68
CA PRO A 202 21.92 -24.36 27.29
C PRO A 202 22.32 -25.49 26.32
N TYR A 203 22.06 -25.30 25.02
CA TYR A 203 22.52 -26.22 23.98
C TYR A 203 23.86 -25.76 23.37
N ILE A 204 24.82 -26.68 23.33
CA ILE A 204 26.20 -26.55 22.88
C ILE A 204 26.31 -26.67 21.35
N ALA A 205 27.16 -25.84 20.75
CA ALA A 205 27.62 -25.95 19.38
C ALA A 205 28.63 -27.10 19.21
N ALA A 206 28.44 -27.94 18.18
CA ALA A 206 29.41 -28.97 17.80
C ALA A 206 30.17 -28.57 16.53
N GLN A 207 31.50 -28.69 16.62
CA GLN A 207 32.53 -28.28 15.68
C GLN A 207 32.72 -29.30 14.54
N ALA A 208 33.09 -28.82 13.34
CA ALA A 208 33.80 -29.60 12.33
C ALA A 208 35.04 -28.80 11.89
N GLN A 209 36.20 -29.45 11.93
CA GLN A 209 37.55 -28.89 11.75
C GLN A 209 37.95 -28.67 10.27
N PRO A 210 38.97 -27.82 10.01
CA PRO A 210 39.38 -27.40 8.67
C PRO A 210 40.34 -28.37 7.98
N ALA A 211 40.21 -28.52 6.66
CA ALA A 211 41.19 -29.20 5.81
C ALA A 211 42.15 -28.19 5.15
N THR A 212 43.44 -28.53 5.14
CA THR A 212 44.56 -27.75 4.58
C THR A 212 44.69 -27.88 3.06
N PRO A 213 45.30 -26.88 2.37
CA PRO A 213 45.36 -26.82 0.90
C PRO A 213 46.64 -27.44 0.30
N PRO A 214 46.67 -27.81 -1.00
CA PRO A 214 47.91 -28.06 -1.73
C PRO A 214 48.43 -26.80 -2.46
N VAL A 215 49.75 -26.73 -2.61
CA VAL A 215 50.56 -25.67 -3.27
C VAL A 215 51.15 -26.20 -4.59
N LEU A 216 51.56 -25.26 -5.47
CA LEU A 216 52.42 -25.29 -6.68
C LEU A 216 51.63 -24.95 -7.97
N THR A 217 52.03 -24.07 -8.92
CA THR A 217 53.30 -23.40 -9.29
C THR A 217 53.05 -22.28 -10.34
N ASN A 218 54.08 -21.47 -10.61
CA ASN A 218 54.14 -20.19 -11.37
C ASN A 218 54.04 -20.19 -12.92
N LEU A 219 53.52 -19.05 -13.45
CA LEU A 219 53.83 -18.25 -14.70
C LEU A 219 53.43 -18.76 -16.12
N PRO A 220 53.31 -17.89 -17.18
CA PRO A 220 53.43 -16.41 -17.27
C PRO A 220 52.29 -15.66 -18.03
N SER A 221 52.35 -14.33 -18.03
CA SER A 221 51.55 -13.37 -18.80
C SER A 221 51.64 -13.55 -20.33
N SER A 222 50.51 -13.39 -21.04
CA SER A 222 50.50 -13.05 -22.47
C SER A 222 49.32 -12.14 -22.82
N SER A 223 49.66 -11.02 -23.45
CA SER A 223 48.83 -9.97 -24.03
C SER A 223 47.77 -10.45 -25.03
N LEU A 224 46.56 -9.89 -24.93
CA LEU A 224 45.48 -10.04 -25.93
C LEU A 224 45.73 -9.13 -27.15
N PRO A 225 45.54 -9.62 -28.39
CA PRO A 225 45.35 -8.76 -29.56
C PRO A 225 43.86 -8.33 -29.70
N PRO A 226 43.55 -7.18 -30.31
CA PRO A 226 42.17 -6.76 -30.55
C PRO A 226 41.57 -7.52 -31.74
N LEU A 227 40.30 -7.94 -31.62
CA LEU A 227 39.53 -8.54 -32.71
C LEU A 227 38.47 -7.56 -33.24
N PRO A 228 38.08 -7.71 -34.53
CA PRO A 228 37.55 -6.64 -35.37
C PRO A 228 36.01 -6.56 -35.39
N GLU A 229 35.48 -5.39 -35.73
CA GLU A 229 34.07 -5.22 -36.14
C GLU A 229 33.84 -5.77 -37.56
N PRO A 230 32.65 -6.34 -37.83
CA PRO A 230 32.11 -6.23 -39.18
C PRO A 230 30.63 -5.80 -39.23
N ALA A 231 30.44 -4.66 -39.91
CA ALA A 231 29.61 -4.43 -41.10
C ALA A 231 28.10 -4.77 -41.13
N VAL A 232 27.38 -3.75 -41.61
CA VAL A 232 25.97 -3.63 -41.97
C VAL A 232 25.72 -4.19 -43.37
N ASP A 233 24.62 -4.94 -43.58
CA ASP A 233 23.77 -4.86 -44.78
C ASP A 233 22.42 -5.60 -44.57
N GLY A 234 21.32 -5.03 -45.09
CA GLY A 234 19.91 -5.40 -44.84
C GLY A 234 19.40 -6.70 -45.50
N PRO A 235 18.08 -6.98 -45.48
CA PRO A 235 17.11 -6.14 -46.16
C PRO A 235 15.80 -5.85 -45.40
N THR A 236 15.13 -4.80 -45.87
CA THR A 236 13.78 -4.34 -45.54
C THR A 236 12.70 -5.34 -45.95
N VAL A 237 11.75 -5.63 -45.05
CA VAL A 237 10.43 -6.15 -45.38
C VAL A 237 9.39 -5.30 -44.67
N SER A 238 8.65 -4.53 -45.47
CA SER A 238 7.42 -3.85 -45.07
C SER A 238 6.31 -4.86 -44.76
N ASP A 239 5.41 -4.44 -43.87
CA ASP A 239 4.07 -4.98 -43.66
C ASP A 239 3.97 -6.39 -43.06
N VAL A 240 4.16 -6.47 -41.74
CA VAL A 240 3.35 -7.36 -40.90
C VAL A 240 2.57 -6.49 -39.93
N VAL A 241 1.27 -6.41 -40.19
CA VAL A 241 0.23 -5.98 -39.24
C VAL A 241 0.43 -6.78 -37.94
N SER A 242 0.96 -6.13 -36.91
CA SER A 242 0.96 -6.68 -35.55
C SER A 242 -0.21 -6.08 -34.79
N THR A 243 -1.25 -6.89 -34.70
CA THR A 243 -2.44 -6.71 -33.89
C THR A 243 -2.08 -6.51 -32.41
N GLY A 244 -2.50 -5.36 -31.86
CA GLY A 244 -2.94 -5.17 -30.48
C GLY A 244 -2.14 -5.85 -29.36
N GLY A 245 -1.01 -5.24 -28.96
CA GLY A 245 -0.46 -5.45 -27.63
C GLY A 245 -1.37 -4.78 -26.60
N GLY A 246 -2.08 -5.58 -25.79
CA GLY A 246 -2.81 -5.08 -24.63
C GLY A 246 -1.81 -4.43 -23.66
N ALA A 247 -1.93 -3.12 -23.47
CA ALA A 247 -1.16 -2.41 -22.46
C ALA A 247 -1.47 -3.00 -21.08
N ALA A 248 -0.43 -3.28 -20.29
CA ALA A 248 -0.58 -3.73 -18.91
C ALA A 248 -1.35 -2.68 -18.09
N PRO A 249 -2.14 -3.10 -17.08
CA PRO A 249 -2.87 -2.18 -16.21
C PRO A 249 -1.87 -1.26 -15.48
N GLU A 250 -1.98 0.06 -15.66
CA GLU A 250 -0.99 1.03 -15.16
C GLU A 250 -1.63 1.96 -14.11
N VAL A 251 -1.00 2.04 -12.92
CA VAL A 251 -1.30 3.04 -11.89
C VAL A 251 -0.31 4.18 -12.06
N ARG A 252 -0.78 5.44 -12.10
CA ARG A 252 0.07 6.62 -12.28
C ARG A 252 -0.06 7.62 -11.13
N PRO A 253 1.01 8.34 -10.75
CA PRO A 253 0.87 9.48 -9.85
C PRO A 253 -0.05 10.55 -10.46
N VAL A 254 -0.75 11.29 -9.59
CA VAL A 254 -1.51 12.49 -9.94
C VAL A 254 -0.83 13.68 -9.30
N ASP A 255 -0.42 14.64 -10.12
CA ASP A 255 0.16 15.89 -9.62
C ASP A 255 -0.89 16.63 -8.78
N THR A 256 -0.48 17.17 -7.64
CA THR A 256 -1.38 17.90 -6.75
C THR A 256 -0.82 19.28 -6.49
N ARG A 257 -1.56 20.31 -6.93
CA ARG A 257 -1.24 21.69 -6.58
C ARG A 257 -1.92 22.05 -5.28
N THR A 258 -1.13 22.38 -4.27
CA THR A 258 -1.61 22.81 -2.96
C THR A 258 -1.47 24.32 -2.78
N GLU A 259 -2.50 24.96 -2.25
CA GLU A 259 -2.52 26.39 -1.91
C GLU A 259 -2.98 26.57 -0.46
N LYS A 260 -2.16 27.21 0.38
CA LYS A 260 -2.54 27.54 1.75
C LYS A 260 -3.52 28.72 1.70
N MET A 261 -4.76 28.49 2.12
CA MET A 261 -5.84 29.47 2.09
C MET A 261 -5.97 30.28 3.38
N GLY A 262 -5.24 29.87 4.43
CA GLY A 262 -5.25 30.44 5.77
C GLY A 262 -4.89 29.38 6.81
N PRO A 263 -4.85 29.73 8.11
CA PRO A 263 -4.69 28.76 9.19
C PRO A 263 -5.71 27.63 9.08
N GLY A 264 -5.25 26.39 9.14
CA GLY A 264 -6.09 25.20 9.03
C GLY A 264 -6.78 24.97 7.68
N ARG A 265 -6.45 25.76 6.65
CA ARG A 265 -7.14 25.71 5.34
C ARG A 265 -6.14 25.51 4.21
N THR A 266 -6.26 24.40 3.51
CA THR A 266 -5.46 24.08 2.31
C THR A 266 -6.37 23.67 1.17
N ARG A 267 -6.27 24.37 0.04
CA ARG A 267 -6.88 23.95 -1.22
C ARG A 267 -5.94 22.99 -1.95
N MET A 268 -6.49 21.91 -2.47
CA MET A 268 -5.80 20.90 -3.25
C MET A 268 -6.48 20.80 -4.61
N THR A 269 -5.74 21.00 -5.69
CA THR A 269 -6.19 20.80 -7.07
C THR A 269 -5.46 19.58 -7.63
N PHE A 270 -6.21 18.55 -7.98
CA PHE A 270 -5.73 17.31 -8.59
C PHE A 270 -5.56 17.52 -10.10
N GLU A 271 -4.35 17.29 -10.61
CA GLU A 271 -3.95 17.45 -12.01
C GLU A 271 -3.58 16.08 -12.62
N PRO A 272 -4.57 15.23 -13.01
CA PRO A 272 -4.30 13.91 -13.57
C PRO A 272 -3.55 13.95 -14.92
N ASP A 273 -2.72 12.93 -15.20
CA ASP A 273 -1.87 12.84 -16.39
C ASP A 273 -2.70 12.76 -17.69
N THR A 274 -2.64 13.81 -18.54
CA THR A 274 -3.37 13.83 -19.81
C THR A 274 -2.96 12.72 -20.76
N ARG A 275 -1.69 12.31 -20.77
CA ARG A 275 -1.22 11.27 -21.70
C ARG A 275 -1.90 9.95 -21.39
N PHE A 276 -2.11 9.67 -20.11
CA PHE A 276 -2.87 8.51 -19.69
C PHE A 276 -4.36 8.68 -20.01
N LEU A 277 -4.98 9.82 -19.71
CA LEU A 277 -6.41 10.02 -20.00
C LEU A 277 -6.71 9.94 -21.52
N ASP A 278 -5.84 10.50 -22.35
CA ASP A 278 -6.00 10.54 -23.80
C ASP A 278 -5.55 9.26 -24.51
N ALA A 279 -4.81 8.38 -23.83
CA ALA A 279 -4.34 7.13 -24.44
C ALA A 279 -5.53 6.25 -24.86
N GLN A 280 -5.47 5.71 -26.09
CA GLN A 280 -6.49 4.80 -26.62
C GLN A 280 -6.58 3.49 -25.83
N SER A 281 -5.49 3.11 -25.14
CA SER A 281 -5.42 1.95 -24.26
C SER A 281 -6.19 2.15 -22.95
N THR A 282 -6.36 3.38 -22.48
CA THR A 282 -7.02 3.66 -21.19
C THR A 282 -8.49 3.28 -21.24
N ARG A 283 -8.91 2.46 -20.28
CA ARG A 283 -10.29 2.03 -20.12
C ARG A 283 -10.97 2.84 -19.03
N TYR A 284 -12.06 3.50 -19.40
CA TYR A 284 -12.87 4.25 -18.45
C TYR A 284 -13.90 3.32 -17.79
N PRO A 285 -14.32 3.60 -16.53
CA PRO A 285 -13.95 4.76 -15.71
C PRO A 285 -12.49 4.79 -15.22
N VAL A 286 -11.94 5.99 -15.03
CA VAL A 286 -10.63 6.22 -14.38
C VAL A 286 -10.88 6.74 -12.98
N VAL A 287 -10.26 6.10 -11.98
CA VAL A 287 -10.34 6.50 -10.57
C VAL A 287 -9.09 7.30 -10.22
N ILE A 288 -9.25 8.35 -9.43
CA ILE A 288 -8.16 9.11 -8.80
C ILE A 288 -8.33 8.97 -7.28
N ASP A 289 -7.30 8.48 -6.61
CA ASP A 289 -7.31 8.07 -5.20
C ASP A 289 -6.03 8.49 -4.47
N PRO A 290 -6.10 9.14 -3.31
CA PRO A 290 -4.98 9.30 -2.39
C PRO A 290 -4.42 7.94 -1.90
N GLN A 291 -3.20 7.56 -2.29
CA GLN A 291 -2.55 6.33 -1.80
C GLN A 291 -1.40 6.62 -0.83
N THR A 292 -1.39 5.92 0.30
CA THR A 292 -0.25 5.93 1.23
C THR A 292 0.93 5.17 0.61
N ARG A 293 2.10 5.80 0.59
CA ARG A 293 3.35 5.21 0.11
C ARG A 293 4.28 4.96 1.28
N ALA A 294 4.56 3.70 1.58
CA ALA A 294 5.60 3.35 2.54
C ALA A 294 6.98 3.51 1.89
N GLY A 295 7.75 4.50 2.37
CA GLY A 295 9.04 4.86 1.81
C GLY A 295 10.17 3.87 2.15
N THR A 296 11.31 4.03 1.47
CA THR A 296 12.53 3.26 1.76
C THR A 296 13.37 3.96 2.82
N HIS A 297 13.61 3.28 3.94
CA HIS A 297 14.48 3.73 5.01
C HIS A 297 15.96 3.60 4.66
N PHE A 298 16.36 2.49 4.03
CA PHE A 298 17.75 2.23 3.66
C PHE A 298 17.82 1.43 2.36
N SER A 299 18.86 1.67 1.56
CA SER A 299 19.11 0.90 0.34
C SER A 299 20.61 0.78 0.06
N THR A 300 21.04 -0.39 -0.42
CA THR A 300 22.42 -0.64 -0.86
C THR A 300 22.45 -1.78 -1.89
N TYR A 301 23.59 -1.99 -2.53
CA TYR A 301 23.86 -3.20 -3.31
C TYR A 301 25.23 -3.80 -3.00
N VAL A 302 25.36 -5.07 -3.32
CA VAL A 302 26.63 -5.81 -3.25
C VAL A 302 26.95 -6.34 -4.63
N GLN A 303 28.24 -6.48 -4.94
CA GLN A 303 28.67 -6.99 -6.23
C GLN A 303 29.96 -7.82 -6.09
N SER A 304 30.00 -8.97 -6.77
CA SER A 304 31.02 -10.02 -6.53
C SER A 304 32.45 -9.61 -6.90
N ASN A 305 32.64 -8.73 -7.88
CA ASN A 305 33.96 -8.25 -8.30
C ASN A 305 34.50 -7.10 -7.42
N VAL A 306 33.66 -6.48 -6.60
CA VAL A 306 34.00 -5.41 -5.64
C VAL A 306 33.63 -5.84 -4.22
N PHE A 307 34.25 -6.94 -3.81
CA PHE A 307 33.83 -7.78 -2.68
C PHE A 307 33.62 -7.04 -1.34
N ASN A 308 34.42 -6.02 -1.05
CA ASN A 308 34.47 -5.29 0.23
C ASN A 308 34.04 -3.81 0.13
N THR A 309 33.41 -3.42 -0.96
CA THR A 309 33.03 -2.02 -1.21
C THR A 309 31.64 -1.70 -0.66
N ASP A 310 31.51 -0.57 0.04
CA ASP A 310 30.22 0.01 0.40
C ASP A 310 29.60 0.71 -0.80
N HIS A 311 28.32 0.48 -1.03
CA HIS A 311 27.54 1.18 -2.06
C HIS A 311 26.31 1.87 -1.49
N SER A 312 26.18 1.94 -0.16
CA SER A 312 25.18 2.79 0.47
C SER A 312 25.45 4.26 0.13
N GLY A 313 24.39 5.05 -0.03
CA GLY A 313 24.52 6.45 -0.47
C GLY A 313 24.62 6.64 -1.99
N LEU A 314 24.85 5.59 -2.79
CA LEU A 314 24.82 5.70 -4.25
C LEU A 314 23.39 5.74 -4.77
N SER A 315 23.19 6.36 -5.94
CA SER A 315 21.89 6.53 -6.60
C SER A 315 21.35 5.27 -7.28
N GLU A 316 22.08 4.16 -7.27
CA GLU A 316 21.73 2.97 -8.04
C GLU A 316 21.60 1.70 -7.18
N LEU A 317 20.74 0.80 -7.64
CA LEU A 317 20.58 -0.58 -7.19
C LEU A 317 20.75 -1.51 -8.39
N LYS A 318 21.29 -2.71 -8.17
CA LYS A 318 21.71 -3.62 -9.25
C LYS A 318 21.35 -5.06 -8.89
N ILE A 319 20.83 -5.78 -9.88
CA ILE A 319 20.58 -7.22 -9.79
C ILE A 319 21.08 -7.96 -11.03
N GLY A 320 21.50 -9.22 -10.84
CA GLY A 320 21.88 -10.12 -11.92
C GLY A 320 23.34 -10.00 -12.34
N THR A 321 23.62 -10.31 -13.61
CA THR A 321 24.97 -10.29 -14.19
C THR A 321 24.95 -9.68 -15.58
N TYR A 322 26.04 -9.04 -16.01
CA TYR A 322 26.24 -8.55 -17.38
C TYR A 322 27.32 -9.34 -18.15
N ASN A 323 27.88 -10.39 -17.55
CA ASN A 323 29.04 -11.14 -18.06
C ASN A 323 28.99 -12.63 -17.66
N ASP A 324 27.85 -13.26 -17.94
CA ASP A 324 27.57 -14.69 -17.82
C ASP A 324 27.85 -15.26 -16.41
N GLY A 325 27.62 -14.44 -15.40
CA GLY A 325 27.76 -14.78 -13.98
C GLY A 325 29.15 -14.54 -13.39
N ALA A 326 30.11 -14.03 -14.17
CA ALA A 326 31.43 -13.67 -13.63
C ALA A 326 31.35 -12.52 -12.61
N THR A 327 30.46 -11.56 -12.87
CA THR A 327 30.09 -10.48 -11.95
C THR A 327 28.60 -10.58 -11.64
N VAL A 328 28.25 -10.72 -10.36
CA VAL A 328 26.86 -10.78 -9.90
C VAL A 328 26.61 -9.62 -8.95
N ALA A 329 25.46 -8.95 -9.10
CA ALA A 329 24.97 -7.94 -8.18
C ALA A 329 23.65 -8.36 -7.53
N ARG A 330 23.45 -7.92 -6.28
CA ARG A 330 22.21 -8.06 -5.51
C ARG A 330 21.95 -6.79 -4.73
N SER A 331 20.69 -6.45 -4.52
CA SER A 331 20.31 -5.23 -3.80
C SER A 331 19.56 -5.54 -2.53
N PHE A 332 19.63 -4.62 -1.57
CA PHE A 332 18.94 -4.72 -0.29
C PHE A 332 18.21 -3.42 0.00
N LEU A 333 17.01 -3.54 0.56
CA LEU A 333 16.12 -2.45 0.94
C LEU A 333 15.66 -2.66 2.38
N THR A 334 15.45 -1.57 3.11
CA THR A 334 14.66 -1.57 4.35
C THR A 334 13.46 -0.65 4.12
N MET A 335 12.26 -1.22 4.12
CA MET A 335 11.00 -0.48 3.97
C MET A 335 10.51 0.03 5.33
N ASP A 336 9.92 1.23 5.34
CA ASP A 336 9.27 1.80 6.51
C ASP A 336 7.84 1.27 6.64
N MET A 337 7.55 0.53 7.71
CA MET A 337 6.26 -0.11 7.93
C MET A 337 5.38 0.62 8.94
N ARG A 338 5.84 1.76 9.48
CA ARG A 338 5.24 2.40 10.66
C ARG A 338 3.80 2.86 10.43
N GLU A 339 3.51 3.34 9.23
CA GLU A 339 2.16 3.77 8.83
C GLU A 339 1.22 2.60 8.52
N LEU A 340 1.77 1.40 8.31
CA LEU A 340 1.05 0.19 7.94
C LEU A 340 0.78 -0.74 9.13
N ARG A 341 1.21 -0.36 10.34
CA ARG A 341 0.96 -1.12 11.57
C ARG A 341 -0.55 -1.23 11.85
N ASP A 342 -0.96 -2.42 12.27
CA ASP A 342 -2.34 -2.75 12.61
C ASP A 342 -3.34 -2.44 11.48
N LYS A 343 -2.90 -2.49 10.23
CA LYS A 343 -3.77 -2.38 9.05
C LYS A 343 -4.10 -3.75 8.48
N THR A 344 -5.30 -3.88 7.93
CA THR A 344 -5.66 -4.92 6.97
C THR A 344 -5.20 -4.47 5.59
N ILE A 345 -4.19 -5.13 5.04
CA ILE A 345 -3.64 -4.86 3.72
C ILE A 345 -4.52 -5.50 2.66
N LEU A 346 -5.02 -4.68 1.73
CA LEU A 346 -5.85 -5.12 0.60
C LEU A 346 -4.97 -5.46 -0.61
N SER A 347 -3.94 -4.65 -0.86
CA SER A 347 -2.89 -4.95 -1.84
C SER A 347 -1.59 -4.26 -1.45
N SER A 348 -0.43 -4.83 -1.84
CA SER A 348 0.86 -4.19 -1.64
C SER A 348 1.84 -4.61 -2.72
N ARG A 349 2.50 -3.63 -3.35
CA ARG A 349 3.51 -3.84 -4.40
C ARG A 349 4.79 -3.10 -4.05
N LEU A 350 5.93 -3.76 -4.21
CA LEU A 350 7.22 -3.06 -4.29
C LEU A 350 7.33 -2.41 -5.67
N ALA A 351 7.48 -1.09 -5.71
CA ALA A 351 7.72 -0.32 -6.92
C ALA A 351 9.21 0.06 -7.02
N LEU A 352 9.84 -0.26 -8.14
CA LEU A 352 11.23 0.08 -8.47
C LEU A 352 11.28 0.84 -9.79
N TRP A 353 11.99 1.97 -9.84
CA TRP A 353 12.22 2.67 -11.10
C TRP A 353 13.42 2.07 -11.83
N SER A 354 13.19 1.43 -12.96
CA SER A 354 14.24 0.79 -13.75
C SER A 354 14.82 1.78 -14.76
N VAL A 355 16.11 2.06 -14.61
CA VAL A 355 16.91 2.97 -15.47
C VAL A 355 17.77 2.23 -16.49
N HIS A 356 17.99 0.94 -16.27
CA HIS A 356 18.71 0.10 -17.22
C HIS A 356 18.24 -1.35 -17.18
N SER A 357 18.13 -1.97 -18.35
CA SER A 357 18.14 -3.44 -18.49
C SER A 357 18.96 -3.87 -19.70
N TRP A 358 19.57 -5.05 -19.62
CA TRP A 358 20.32 -5.62 -20.73
C TRP A 358 19.48 -5.80 -22.01
N SER A 359 18.20 -6.08 -21.84
CA SER A 359 17.24 -6.25 -22.93
C SER A 359 15.82 -5.94 -22.45
N CYS A 360 14.91 -5.72 -23.38
CA CYS A 360 13.47 -5.68 -23.10
C CYS A 360 12.79 -7.04 -22.97
N VAL A 361 13.54 -8.13 -23.14
CA VAL A 361 12.95 -9.46 -22.97
C VAL A 361 12.78 -9.70 -21.48
N ALA A 362 11.55 -10.05 -21.08
CA ALA A 362 11.23 -10.35 -19.70
C ALA A 362 12.21 -11.40 -19.13
N ARG A 363 12.73 -11.10 -17.94
CA ARG A 363 13.53 -12.01 -17.12
C ARG A 363 13.14 -11.81 -15.66
N ASP A 364 12.77 -12.93 -15.06
CA ASP A 364 12.34 -13.00 -13.67
C ASP A 364 13.41 -12.45 -12.73
N TRP A 365 12.98 -11.58 -11.83
CA TRP A 365 13.72 -11.19 -10.63
C TRP A 365 12.88 -11.49 -9.40
N GLU A 366 13.56 -11.69 -8.28
CA GLU A 366 12.94 -12.18 -7.05
C GLU A 366 13.09 -11.17 -5.92
N VAL A 367 12.06 -11.13 -5.06
CA VAL A 367 12.08 -10.42 -3.79
C VAL A 367 12.11 -11.44 -2.66
N TRP A 368 13.00 -11.20 -1.70
CA TRP A 368 13.21 -12.08 -0.55
C TRP A 368 13.15 -11.28 0.75
N TRP A 369 12.66 -11.91 1.81
CA TRP A 369 12.87 -11.45 3.17
C TRP A 369 14.32 -11.74 3.56
N THR A 370 15.05 -10.72 3.98
CA THR A 370 16.43 -10.85 4.47
C THR A 370 16.59 -10.40 5.93
N GLY A 371 17.76 -10.65 6.50
CA GLY A 371 18.19 -9.90 7.68
C GLY A 371 18.35 -8.41 7.36
N ARG A 372 18.51 -7.60 8.42
CA ARG A 372 18.72 -6.16 8.27
C ARG A 372 20.00 -5.84 7.50
N SER A 373 19.87 -4.95 6.53
CA SER A 373 21.01 -4.39 5.81
C SER A 373 21.43 -3.05 6.42
N GLY A 374 22.69 -2.71 6.20
CA GLY A 374 23.35 -1.53 6.76
C GLY A 374 24.60 -1.16 5.97
N VAL A 375 25.30 -0.12 6.42
CA VAL A 375 26.53 0.38 5.77
C VAL A 375 27.67 -0.64 5.79
N GLU A 376 27.54 -1.73 6.55
CA GLU A 376 28.46 -2.87 6.63
C GLU A 376 28.12 -4.01 5.65
N THR A 377 27.01 -3.90 4.91
CA THR A 377 26.57 -4.93 3.95
C THR A 377 27.54 -4.99 2.77
N ARG A 378 28.17 -6.15 2.57
CA ARG A 378 29.18 -6.41 1.52
C ARG A 378 28.90 -7.74 0.83
N TRP A 379 29.56 -8.02 -0.30
CA TRP A 379 29.36 -9.30 -0.98
C TRP A 379 29.69 -10.50 -0.08
N GLY A 380 30.79 -10.43 0.66
CA GLY A 380 31.18 -11.43 1.66
C GLY A 380 30.46 -11.36 3.00
N ASN A 381 29.66 -10.31 3.23
CA ASN A 381 28.94 -10.04 4.47
C ASN A 381 27.51 -9.58 4.16
N GLN A 382 26.78 -10.43 3.45
CA GLN A 382 25.37 -10.17 3.12
C GLN A 382 24.50 -10.55 4.32
N PRO A 383 23.37 -9.85 4.53
CA PRO A 383 22.33 -10.35 5.42
C PRO A 383 21.85 -11.75 5.01
N GLY A 384 21.39 -12.53 5.98
CA GLY A 384 20.82 -13.85 5.70
C GLY A 384 19.58 -13.73 4.81
N TRP A 385 19.44 -14.61 3.82
CA TRP A 385 18.26 -14.70 2.95
C TRP A 385 17.32 -15.76 3.52
N HIS A 386 16.18 -15.34 4.06
CA HIS A 386 15.36 -16.19 4.92
C HIS A 386 14.16 -16.81 4.20
N ARG A 387 13.43 -16.01 3.41
CA ARG A 387 12.17 -16.44 2.80
C ARG A 387 11.98 -15.77 1.45
N TRP A 388 11.67 -16.56 0.43
CA TRP A 388 11.20 -16.04 -0.85
C TRP A 388 9.81 -15.42 -0.67
N LEU A 389 9.59 -14.24 -1.28
CA LEU A 389 8.32 -13.50 -1.18
C LEU A 389 7.59 -13.44 -2.51
N SER A 390 8.30 -13.12 -3.60
CA SER A 390 7.67 -12.83 -4.89
C SER A 390 8.64 -12.99 -6.05
N THR A 391 8.10 -13.12 -7.25
CA THR A 391 8.84 -13.10 -8.52
C THR A 391 8.11 -12.19 -9.50
N SER A 392 8.86 -11.34 -10.19
CA SER A 392 8.32 -10.46 -11.22
C SER A 392 9.10 -10.61 -12.53
N PRO A 393 8.41 -10.73 -13.68
CA PRO A 393 9.04 -10.73 -15.00
C PRO A 393 9.24 -9.30 -15.54
N GLU A 394 8.70 -8.29 -14.87
CA GLU A 394 8.62 -6.92 -15.40
C GLU A 394 10.00 -6.34 -15.70
N THR A 395 10.10 -5.68 -16.86
CA THR A 395 11.36 -5.20 -17.42
C THR A 395 11.15 -3.87 -18.14
N ARG A 396 12.03 -2.90 -17.86
CA ARG A 396 12.09 -1.55 -18.45
C ARG A 396 13.55 -1.11 -18.56
N GLY A 397 13.82 0.06 -19.15
CA GLY A 397 15.16 0.68 -19.14
C GLY A 397 16.14 0.18 -20.20
N HIS A 398 15.71 -0.44 -21.30
CA HIS A 398 16.62 -0.80 -22.40
C HIS A 398 16.73 0.32 -23.45
N GLY A 399 15.75 1.23 -23.50
CA GLY A 399 15.61 2.28 -24.51
C GLY A 399 14.55 1.95 -25.58
N GLY A 400 14.45 2.80 -26.60
CA GLY A 400 13.46 2.65 -27.68
C GLY A 400 12.02 2.58 -27.14
N SER A 401 11.26 1.54 -27.53
CA SER A 401 9.88 1.30 -27.07
C SER A 401 9.78 0.80 -25.63
N CYS A 402 10.91 0.66 -24.93
CA CYS A 402 11.02 0.08 -23.59
C CYS A 402 12.06 0.91 -22.81
N GLY A 403 11.76 2.20 -22.75
CA GLY A 403 12.48 3.15 -21.92
C GLY A 403 12.28 2.88 -20.43
N ASP A 404 12.89 3.76 -19.65
CA ASP A 404 12.85 3.74 -18.19
C ASP A 404 11.41 3.74 -17.67
N GLY A 405 11.21 3.16 -16.50
CA GLY A 405 9.87 3.08 -15.94
C GLY A 405 9.79 2.28 -14.65
N TRP A 406 8.66 2.41 -13.99
CA TRP A 406 8.32 1.59 -12.84
C TRP A 406 8.14 0.13 -13.24
N VAL A 407 8.70 -0.75 -12.42
CA VAL A 407 8.44 -2.19 -12.40
C VAL A 407 7.99 -2.60 -11.00
N TYR A 408 7.16 -3.63 -10.92
CA TYR A 408 6.46 -4.00 -9.70
C TYR A 408 6.69 -5.46 -9.30
N ALA A 409 6.64 -5.73 -8.00
CA ALA A 409 6.53 -7.09 -7.44
C ALA A 409 5.47 -7.12 -6.33
N GLU A 410 4.58 -8.11 -6.38
CA GLU A 410 3.49 -8.29 -5.40
C GLU A 410 4.03 -8.75 -4.05
N LEU A 411 3.63 -8.08 -2.96
CA LEU A 411 4.10 -8.31 -1.60
C LEU A 411 2.98 -8.34 -0.54
N THR A 412 1.71 -8.33 -0.95
CA THR A 412 0.51 -8.25 -0.09
C THR A 412 0.59 -9.10 1.18
N ASP A 413 0.86 -10.41 1.05
CA ASP A 413 0.89 -11.32 2.20
C ASP A 413 2.01 -11.01 3.20
N GLY A 414 3.16 -10.59 2.68
CA GLY A 414 4.29 -10.18 3.52
C GLY A 414 3.98 -8.88 4.25
N THR A 415 3.45 -7.89 3.53
CA THR A 415 3.02 -6.60 4.11
C THR A 415 1.98 -6.81 5.19
N GLN A 416 0.97 -7.68 4.96
CA GLN A 416 -0.03 -8.03 5.98
C GLN A 416 0.64 -8.66 7.20
N LEU A 417 1.55 -9.63 7.03
CA LEU A 417 2.22 -10.28 8.15
C LEU A 417 2.99 -9.29 9.04
N LEU A 418 3.66 -8.29 8.46
CA LEU A 418 4.36 -7.28 9.24
C LEU A 418 3.42 -6.26 9.89
N ALA A 419 2.36 -5.87 9.19
CA ALA A 419 1.29 -5.04 9.74
C ALA A 419 0.71 -5.67 11.02
N ASP A 420 0.47 -6.99 11.01
CA ASP A 420 -0.06 -7.77 12.14
C ASP A 420 0.88 -7.79 13.34
N ARG A 421 2.18 -7.81 13.06
CA ARG A 421 3.24 -7.85 14.07
C ARG A 421 3.60 -6.47 14.61
N ASN A 422 3.08 -5.41 13.99
CA ASN A 422 3.44 -4.03 14.28
C ASN A 422 4.94 -3.76 14.14
N ASP A 423 5.60 -4.43 13.18
CA ASP A 423 7.02 -4.24 12.93
C ASP A 423 7.27 -2.85 12.32
N ASP A 424 8.38 -2.20 12.72
CA ASP A 424 8.75 -0.87 12.24
C ASP A 424 9.37 -0.89 10.83
N TRP A 425 10.04 -1.99 10.51
CA TRP A 425 10.93 -2.10 9.36
C TRP A 425 10.75 -3.44 8.66
N TRP A 426 10.83 -3.44 7.33
CA TRP A 426 10.90 -4.67 6.54
C TRP A 426 12.17 -4.74 5.71
N ASP A 427 13.02 -5.72 6.00
CA ASP A 427 14.27 -5.93 5.26
C ASP A 427 14.08 -6.89 4.09
N LEU A 428 14.36 -6.39 2.89
CA LEU A 428 14.17 -7.06 1.62
C LEU A 428 15.50 -7.22 0.87
N GLY A 429 15.65 -8.35 0.19
CA GLY A 429 16.71 -8.63 -0.76
C GLY A 429 16.15 -8.81 -2.17
N LEU A 430 16.87 -8.27 -3.16
CA LEU A 430 16.55 -8.34 -4.58
C LEU A 430 17.68 -9.06 -5.32
N LYS A 431 17.32 -10.02 -6.18
CA LYS A 431 18.26 -10.69 -7.08
C LYS A 431 17.58 -11.11 -8.38
N ALA A 432 18.38 -11.30 -9.43
CA ALA A 432 17.88 -11.99 -10.62
C ALA A 432 17.62 -13.46 -10.26
N LYS A 433 16.58 -14.06 -10.86
CA LYS A 433 16.30 -15.49 -10.67
C LYS A 433 17.42 -16.36 -11.27
N ALA A 434 17.98 -15.93 -12.39
CA ALA A 434 19.14 -16.53 -13.03
C ALA A 434 20.32 -15.54 -13.02
N GLU A 435 21.27 -15.73 -12.10
CA GLU A 435 22.44 -14.85 -11.93
C GLU A 435 23.60 -15.18 -12.87
N ASN A 436 23.38 -16.08 -13.83
CA ASN A 436 24.30 -16.43 -14.91
C ASN A 436 23.77 -16.02 -16.30
N ASP A 437 22.62 -15.34 -16.36
CA ASP A 437 22.00 -14.87 -17.60
C ASP A 437 22.12 -13.34 -17.71
N ASN A 438 22.80 -12.86 -18.76
CA ASN A 438 22.99 -11.43 -19.01
C ASN A 438 21.67 -10.68 -19.17
N TYR A 439 20.63 -11.34 -19.70
CA TYR A 439 19.32 -10.75 -19.91
C TYR A 439 18.63 -10.41 -18.57
N GLY A 440 19.12 -10.98 -17.46
CA GLY A 440 18.68 -10.69 -16.10
C GLY A 440 19.29 -9.42 -15.48
N TRP A 441 20.28 -8.77 -16.10
CA TRP A 441 20.87 -7.53 -15.58
C TRP A 441 19.86 -6.40 -15.58
N LYS A 442 19.60 -5.83 -14.40
CA LYS A 442 18.75 -4.65 -14.22
C LYS A 442 19.39 -3.68 -13.25
N VAL A 443 19.23 -2.38 -13.53
CA VAL A 443 19.61 -1.28 -12.65
C VAL A 443 18.37 -0.47 -12.32
N PHE A 444 18.23 -0.12 -11.05
CA PHE A 444 17.13 0.68 -10.51
C PHE A 444 17.64 1.91 -9.79
N ASP A 445 16.80 2.93 -9.69
CA ASP A 445 17.03 4.03 -8.74
C ASP A 445 17.06 3.50 -7.30
N SER A 446 18.00 4.02 -6.51
CA SER A 446 18.08 3.78 -5.08
C SER A 446 17.27 4.82 -4.28
N LYS A 447 17.33 4.74 -2.94
CA LYS A 447 16.79 5.79 -2.06
C LYS A 447 17.34 7.20 -2.36
N TYR A 448 18.56 7.29 -2.90
CA TYR A 448 19.28 8.55 -3.12
C TYR A 448 19.11 9.11 -4.54
N ALA A 449 18.22 8.52 -5.34
CA ALA A 449 17.91 8.92 -6.70
C ALA A 449 16.52 9.58 -6.81
N PRO A 450 16.17 10.19 -7.96
CA PRO A 450 14.92 10.91 -8.13
C PRO A 450 13.66 10.05 -7.94
N ASN A 451 13.71 8.76 -8.23
CA ASN A 451 12.57 7.85 -8.15
C ASN A 451 12.83 6.69 -7.16
N PRO A 452 12.89 6.96 -5.85
CA PRO A 452 13.29 5.95 -4.88
C PRO A 452 12.31 4.78 -4.78
N PRO A 453 12.79 3.58 -4.39
CA PRO A 453 11.93 2.43 -4.12
C PRO A 453 10.88 2.74 -3.05
N ARG A 454 9.70 2.12 -3.17
CA ARG A 454 8.59 2.28 -2.21
C ARG A 454 7.65 1.07 -2.24
N LEU A 455 6.86 0.92 -1.19
CA LEU A 455 5.65 0.09 -1.25
C LEU A 455 4.46 0.97 -1.65
N ASP A 456 3.79 0.59 -2.72
CA ASP A 456 2.45 1.09 -3.07
C ASP A 456 1.44 0.18 -2.38
N VAL A 457 0.66 0.70 -1.42
CA VAL A 457 -0.18 -0.11 -0.51
C VAL A 457 -1.59 0.42 -0.44
N ASP A 458 -2.55 -0.47 -0.66
CA ASP A 458 -3.96 -0.27 -0.33
C ASP A 458 -4.26 -1.01 0.98
N PHE A 459 -4.88 -0.33 1.94
CA PHE A 459 -5.15 -0.89 3.26
C PHE A 459 -6.42 -0.32 3.88
N ARG A 460 -6.88 -1.01 4.93
CA ARG A 460 -7.95 -0.58 5.84
C ARG A 460 -7.46 -0.69 7.28
N ASP A 461 -7.96 0.12 8.19
CA ASP A 461 -7.72 -0.06 9.62
C ASP A 461 -8.34 -1.36 10.16
N ARG A 462 -7.62 -2.06 11.04
CA ARG A 462 -8.18 -3.23 11.73
C ARG A 462 -9.26 -2.82 12.72
N PRO A 463 -10.31 -3.64 12.88
CA PRO A 463 -11.19 -3.53 14.03
C PRO A 463 -10.39 -3.68 15.32
N ASP A 464 -10.58 -2.78 16.29
CA ASP A 464 -10.16 -3.04 17.66
C ASP A 464 -10.64 -4.43 18.11
N PRO A 465 -9.80 -5.20 18.83
CA PRO A 465 -10.26 -6.41 19.50
C PRO A 465 -11.47 -6.06 20.38
N ALA A 466 -12.53 -6.85 20.28
CA ALA A 466 -13.62 -6.77 21.23
C ALA A 466 -13.05 -6.98 22.64
N ARG A 467 -13.01 -5.91 23.44
CA ARG A 467 -12.75 -6.02 24.88
C ARG A 467 -14.07 -6.38 25.56
N ASP A 468 -13.99 -7.14 26.64
CA ASP A 468 -15.11 -7.53 27.50
C ASP A 468 -16.10 -8.56 26.95
N LEU A 469 -15.59 -9.62 26.29
CA LEU A 469 -16.38 -10.83 26.02
C LEU A 469 -16.63 -11.62 27.32
N GLU A 470 -17.70 -11.29 28.04
CA GLU A 470 -18.24 -12.19 29.08
C GLU A 470 -19.07 -13.31 28.44
N ILE A 471 -18.59 -14.55 28.60
CA ILE A 471 -19.37 -15.75 28.30
C ILE A 471 -20.35 -15.97 29.46
N THR A 472 -21.61 -15.54 29.29
CA THR A 472 -22.66 -15.95 30.22
C THR A 472 -23.07 -17.38 29.92
N ASN A 473 -22.61 -18.30 30.77
CA ASN A 473 -23.10 -19.68 30.79
C ASN A 473 -24.51 -19.67 31.37
N SER A 474 -25.52 -19.44 30.53
CA SER A 474 -26.93 -19.43 30.95
C SER A 474 -27.65 -20.71 30.50
N GLY A 475 -28.18 -21.41 31.51
CA GLY A 475 -29.00 -22.62 31.39
C GLY A 475 -28.44 -23.69 32.32
N THR A 476 -29.12 -24.18 33.35
CA THR A 476 -30.52 -24.17 33.81
C THR A 476 -30.43 -24.46 35.32
N ASP A 477 -31.25 -23.91 36.23
CA ASP A 477 -32.60 -24.41 36.47
C ASP A 477 -33.35 -23.43 37.38
N SER A 478 -34.50 -22.96 36.91
CA SER A 478 -35.55 -22.38 37.74
C SER A 478 -36.60 -23.47 37.92
N ALA A 479 -36.52 -24.24 39.00
CA ALA A 479 -37.62 -25.08 39.43
C ALA A 479 -38.08 -24.62 40.82
N VAL A 480 -39.26 -24.01 40.80
CA VAL A 480 -40.12 -23.64 41.91
C VAL A 480 -40.40 -24.87 42.78
N ASP A 481 -40.23 -24.78 44.10
CA ASP A 481 -41.33 -25.08 45.03
C ASP A 481 -41.08 -24.52 46.43
N GLY A 482 -42.17 -24.09 47.08
CA GLY A 482 -42.16 -23.38 48.35
C GLY A 482 -42.09 -24.28 49.59
N SER A 483 -41.68 -23.69 50.71
CA SER A 483 -42.41 -23.74 51.98
C SER A 483 -41.56 -23.16 53.11
N ALA A 484 -42.27 -22.53 54.04
CA ALA A 484 -41.76 -21.77 55.18
C ALA A 484 -41.01 -22.62 56.22
N ALA A 485 -40.03 -22.01 56.90
CA ALA A 485 -39.87 -22.14 58.36
C ALA A 485 -38.90 -21.09 58.92
N ARG A 486 -39.37 -20.40 59.97
CA ARG A 486 -38.60 -19.58 60.93
C ARG A 486 -37.38 -20.34 61.48
N ALA A 487 -36.30 -19.62 61.78
CA ALA A 487 -35.77 -19.53 63.16
C ALA A 487 -34.69 -18.44 63.26
N ARG A 488 -34.77 -17.69 64.36
CA ARG A 488 -33.78 -16.70 64.84
C ARG A 488 -32.50 -17.41 65.29
N ARG A 489 -31.34 -16.83 65.01
CA ARG A 489 -30.45 -16.19 66.00
C ARG A 489 -29.31 -15.47 65.30
#